data_AF-A0A9W8MPR3-F1
#
_entry.id   AF-A0A9W8MPR3-F1
#
_cell.length_a   1.000
_cell.length_b   1.000
_cell.length_c   1.000
_cell.angle_alpha   90.00
_cell.angle_beta   90.00
_cell.angle_gamma   90.00
#
_symmetry.space_group_name_H-M   'P 1'
#
loop_
_entity.id
_entity.type
_entity.pdbx_description
1 polymer ?
#
loop_
_entity_poly.entity_id
_entity_poly.type
_entity_poly.pdbx_seq_one_letter_code
_entity_poly.pdbx_strand_id
1 'polypeptide(L)'
;MVIKRGTTTGLTVGRANNIFSYARIYDDDGDDKAKTSEEWAILPFDSESGAFSKKGDSGSVIVDGLGRIGDPNITYATPISFVLKRTEENGLHANVNPILTA
;
A
#
# COMPACT_ATOMS: atom_id res chain seq x y z
N MET A 1 -13.34 -3.56 -2.08
CA MET A 1 -12.91 -4.69 -1.23
C MET A 1 -11.53 -5.10 -1.66
N VAL A 2 -10.69 -5.51 -0.73
CA VAL A 2 -9.34 -5.99 -1.01
C VAL A 2 -9.15 -7.39 -0.45
N ILE A 3 -8.26 -8.16 -1.05
CA ILE A 3 -7.88 -9.50 -0.61
C ILE A 3 -6.36 -9.61 -0.57
N LYS A 4 -5.86 -10.39 0.40
CA LYS A 4 -4.43 -10.68 0.56
C LYS A 4 -4.23 -12.08 1.12
N ARG A 5 -3.09 -12.70 0.81
CA ARG A 5 -2.58 -13.88 1.53
C ARG A 5 -1.26 -13.55 2.24
N GLY A 6 -1.31 -13.34 3.55
CA GLY A 6 -0.14 -13.11 4.40
C GLY A 6 0.43 -14.38 5.03
N THR A 7 1.70 -14.30 5.44
CA THR A 7 2.39 -15.38 6.16
C THR A 7 1.81 -15.60 7.55
N THR A 8 1.40 -14.53 8.23
CA THR A 8 0.93 -14.57 9.62
C THR A 8 -0.59 -14.62 9.72
N THR A 9 -1.30 -13.90 8.85
CA THR A 9 -2.78 -13.84 8.88
C THR A 9 -3.45 -14.83 7.92
N GLY A 10 -2.71 -15.46 7.01
CA GLY A 10 -3.30 -16.32 5.98
C GLY A 10 -4.10 -15.49 4.98
N LEU A 11 -5.25 -16.01 4.54
CA LEU A 11 -6.13 -15.31 3.60
C LEU A 11 -7.02 -14.33 4.37
N THR A 12 -6.91 -13.03 4.07
CA THR A 12 -7.74 -11.98 4.67
C THR A 12 -8.44 -11.15 3.62
N VAL A 13 -9.63 -10.65 3.99
CA VAL A 13 -10.45 -9.75 3.20
C VAL A 13 -10.64 -8.46 3.98
N GLY A 14 -10.55 -7.32 3.29
CA GLY A 14 -10.62 -6.00 3.90
C GLY A 14 -11.44 -5.02 3.10
N ARG A 15 -11.71 -3.87 3.72
CA ARG A 15 -12.39 -2.74 3.11
C ARG A 15 -11.38 -1.62 2.95
N ALA A 16 -11.13 -1.25 1.71
CA ALA A 16 -10.31 -0.12 1.36
C ALA A 16 -11.20 0.92 0.66
N ASN A 17 -11.00 2.20 0.97
CA ASN A 17 -11.67 3.31 0.29
C ASN A 17 -10.71 3.94 -0.74
N ASN A 18 -11.15 4.97 -1.46
CA ASN A 18 -10.31 5.66 -2.45
C ASN A 18 -9.62 6.91 -1.86
N ILE A 19 -9.47 6.97 -0.54
CA ILE A 19 -8.86 8.11 0.16
C ILE A 19 -7.50 7.65 0.67
N PHE A 20 -6.44 8.23 0.11
CA PHE A 20 -5.07 7.99 0.55
C PHE A 20 -4.67 8.96 1.66
N SER A 21 -3.93 8.45 2.64
CA SER A 21 -3.25 9.25 3.63
C SER A 21 -1.93 9.75 3.04
N TYR A 22 -1.64 11.03 3.19
CA TYR A 22 -0.38 11.64 2.76
C TYR A 22 0.37 12.22 3.95
N ALA A 23 1.62 11.83 4.11
CA ALA A 23 2.54 12.46 5.05
C ALA A 23 3.67 13.15 4.27
N ARG A 24 3.97 14.40 4.61
CA ARG A 24 5.10 15.15 4.04
C ARG A 24 6.09 15.45 5.16
N ILE A 25 7.31 14.95 5.01
CA ILE A 25 8.41 15.17 5.95
C ILE A 25 9.38 16.13 5.27
N TYR A 26 9.65 17.26 5.92
CA TYR A 26 10.64 18.24 5.49
C TYR A 26 11.90 18.01 6.32
N ASP A 27 13.05 17.88 5.66
CA ASP A 27 14.33 17.78 6.37
C ASP A 27 14.81 19.21 6.70
N ASP A 28 15.33 19.41 7.93
CA ASP A 28 15.78 20.73 8.41
C ASP A 28 17.02 21.28 7.64
N ASP A 29 17.72 20.42 6.89
CA ASP A 29 18.99 20.74 6.21
C ASP A 29 18.83 21.41 4.83
N GLY A 30 17.63 21.88 4.47
CA GLY A 30 17.43 22.73 3.28
C GLY A 30 17.43 22.00 1.94
N ASP A 31 17.23 20.68 1.92
CA ASP A 31 16.86 19.99 0.69
C ASP A 31 15.40 20.33 0.39
N ASP A 32 15.14 21.13 -0.65
CA ASP A 32 13.81 21.68 -1.01
C ASP A 32 12.75 20.60 -1.38
N LYS A 33 13.07 19.32 -1.21
CA LYS A 33 12.25 18.18 -1.62
C LYS A 33 11.68 17.46 -0.40
N ALA A 34 10.44 17.79 -0.06
CA ALA A 34 9.69 17.05 0.96
C ALA A 34 9.61 15.54 0.63
N LYS A 35 9.99 14.69 1.59
CA LYS A 35 9.76 13.25 1.53
C LYS A 35 8.27 13.00 1.73
N THR A 36 7.57 12.68 0.65
CA THR A 36 6.14 12.33 0.69
C THR A 36 5.99 10.81 0.85
N SER A 37 5.15 10.38 1.80
CA SER A 37 4.61 9.03 1.90
C SER A 37 3.13 9.05 1.50
N GLU A 38 2.69 8.00 0.81
CA GLU A 38 1.30 7.80 0.38
C GLU A 38 0.85 6.41 0.83
N GLU A 39 -0.23 6.38 1.61
CA GLU A 39 -0.70 5.17 2.29
C GLU A 39 -2.19 4.92 2.05
N TRP A 40 -2.51 3.69 1.66
CA TRP A 40 -3.87 3.21 1.43
C TRP A 40 -4.45 2.61 2.70
N ALA A 41 -5.50 3.22 3.25
CA ALA A 41 -6.13 2.73 4.48
C ALA A 41 -6.96 1.46 4.21
N ILE A 42 -6.69 0.40 4.98
CA ILE A 42 -7.43 -0.86 4.88
C ILE A 42 -7.97 -1.26 6.25
N LEU A 43 -9.29 -1.38 6.32
CA LEU A 43 -10.01 -1.85 7.49
C LEU A 43 -10.31 -3.35 7.39
N PRO A 44 -10.45 -4.06 8.53
CA PRO A 44 -11.07 -5.38 8.55
C PRO A 44 -12.41 -5.42 7.81
N PHE A 45 -12.78 -6.61 7.32
CA PHE A 45 -14.06 -6.79 6.65
C PHE A 45 -15.24 -6.46 7.56
N ASP A 46 -15.19 -6.91 8.80
CA ASP A 46 -16.16 -6.64 9.87
C ASP A 46 -15.45 -6.64 11.24
N SER A 47 -16.23 -6.50 12.32
CA SER A 47 -15.72 -6.50 13.69
C SER A 47 -15.27 -7.88 14.20
N GLU A 48 -15.60 -8.96 13.49
CA GLU A 48 -15.35 -10.35 13.92
C GLU A 48 -14.15 -10.98 13.19
N SER A 49 -13.80 -10.46 12.02
CA SER A 49 -12.74 -10.97 11.13
C SER A 49 -11.32 -10.80 11.67
N GLY A 50 -11.15 -10.05 12.77
CA GLY A 50 -9.84 -9.71 13.31
C GLY A 50 -9.03 -8.78 12.41
N ALA A 51 -7.73 -8.67 12.66
CA ALA A 51 -6.86 -7.76 11.90
C ALA A 51 -6.67 -8.22 10.44
N PHE A 52 -6.80 -7.30 9.49
CA PHE A 52 -6.55 -7.56 8.08
C PHE A 52 -5.09 -7.94 7.79
N SER A 53 -4.14 -7.31 8.48
CA SER A 53 -2.69 -7.58 8.38
C SER A 53 -2.04 -7.54 9.76
N LYS A 54 -0.98 -8.32 9.95
CA LYS A 54 -0.17 -8.37 11.19
C LYS A 54 1.32 -8.37 10.87
N LYS A 55 2.15 -8.08 11.87
CA LYS A 55 3.61 -8.20 11.75
C LYS A 55 3.97 -9.59 11.19
N GLY A 56 4.77 -9.61 10.12
CA GLY A 56 5.14 -10.83 9.38
C GLY A 56 4.43 -10.98 8.03
N ASP A 57 3.41 -10.16 7.76
CA ASP A 57 2.70 -10.14 6.49
C ASP A 57 3.33 -9.25 5.41
N SER A 58 4.31 -8.43 5.77
CA SER A 58 5.03 -7.55 4.84
C SER A 58 5.57 -8.31 3.62
N GLY A 59 5.46 -7.73 2.43
CA GLY A 59 5.87 -8.35 1.17
C GLY A 59 4.83 -9.28 0.54
N SER A 60 3.66 -9.47 1.16
CA SER A 60 2.52 -10.10 0.48
C SER A 60 1.76 -9.09 -0.39
N VAL A 61 0.98 -9.55 -1.37
CA VAL A 61 0.31 -8.64 -2.31
C VAL A 61 -1.14 -8.44 -1.91
N ILE A 62 -1.56 -7.18 -1.77
CA ILE A 62 -2.96 -6.79 -1.66
C ILE A 62 -3.48 -6.48 -3.05
N VAL A 63 -4.65 -7.02 -3.40
CA VAL A 63 -5.34 -6.70 -4.65
C VAL A 63 -6.81 -6.39 -4.41
N ASP A 64 -7.41 -5.53 -5.22
CA ASP A 64 -8.87 -5.39 -5.30
C ASP A 64 -9.45 -5.94 -6.61
N GLY A 65 -10.78 -5.95 -6.72
CA GLY A 65 -11.49 -6.42 -7.91
C GLY A 65 -11.30 -5.53 -9.16
N LEU A 66 -10.62 -4.38 -9.03
CA LEU A 66 -10.30 -3.47 -10.13
C LEU A 66 -8.82 -3.57 -10.55
N GLY A 67 -8.04 -4.44 -9.92
CA GLY A 67 -6.63 -4.64 -10.23
C GLY A 67 -5.70 -3.61 -9.59
N ARG A 68 -6.15 -2.81 -8.62
CA ARG A 68 -5.26 -1.96 -7.80
C ARG A 68 -4.45 -2.85 -6.87
N ILE A 69 -3.17 -2.51 -6.70
CA ILE A 69 -2.20 -3.31 -5.94
C ILE A 69 -1.56 -2.46 -4.85
N GLY A 70 -1.35 -3.05 -3.67
CA GLY A 70 -0.56 -2.46 -2.60
C GLY A 70 0.25 -3.49 -1.81
N ASP A 71 1.30 -3.01 -1.14
CA ASP A 71 2.12 -3.80 -0.21
C ASP A 71 1.68 -3.50 1.24
N PRO A 72 1.28 -4.50 2.04
CA PRO A 72 0.78 -4.33 3.39
C PRO A 72 1.89 -3.91 4.36
N ASN A 73 1.54 -2.91 5.15
CA ASN A 73 2.05 -2.74 6.50
C ASN A 73 1.05 -3.40 7.50
N ILE A 74 0.95 -2.94 8.74
CA ILE A 74 -0.03 -3.47 9.71
C ILE A 74 -1.46 -2.98 9.38
N THR A 75 -1.63 -1.68 9.11
CA THR A 75 -2.96 -1.06 8.91
C THR A 75 -3.10 -0.35 7.56
N TYR A 76 -1.96 0.05 6.99
CA TYR A 76 -1.89 0.76 5.73
C TYR A 76 -1.18 -0.09 4.69
N ALA A 77 -1.39 0.22 3.42
CA ALA A 77 -0.64 -0.36 2.33
C ALA A 77 -0.01 0.72 1.47
N THR A 78 1.21 0.51 1.01
CA THR A 78 1.84 1.41 0.04
C THR A 78 1.29 1.07 -1.35
N PRO A 79 0.67 2.01 -2.08
CA PRO A 79 0.17 1.75 -3.42
C PRO A 79 1.31 1.41 -4.39
N ILE A 80 1.10 0.42 -5.27
CA ILE A 80 2.12 0.06 -6.27
C ILE A 80 2.43 1.22 -7.22
N SER A 81 1.44 2.09 -7.50
CA SER A 81 1.60 3.28 -8.32
C SER A 81 2.68 4.21 -7.76
N PHE A 82 2.67 4.41 -6.46
CA PHE A 82 3.66 5.20 -5.74
C PHE A 82 5.05 4.55 -5.81
N VAL A 83 5.14 3.24 -5.59
CA VAL A 83 6.41 2.48 -5.67
C VAL A 83 7.01 2.56 -7.08
N LEU A 84 6.21 2.35 -8.12
CA LEU A 84 6.68 2.38 -9.50
C LEU A 84 7.17 3.76 -9.91
N LYS A 85 6.43 4.81 -9.56
CA LYS A 85 6.86 6.19 -9.79
C LYS A 85 8.22 6.46 -9.13
N ARG A 86 8.39 6.08 -7.86
CA ARG A 86 9.66 6.26 -7.14
C ARG A 86 10.79 5.43 -7.75
N THR A 87 10.51 4.23 -8.22
CA THR A 87 11.49 3.33 -8.85
C THR A 87 11.98 3.93 -10.17
N GLU A 88 11.07 4.46 -11.00
CA GLU A 88 11.39 5.17 -12.24
C GLU A 88 12.19 6.45 -11.99
N GLU A 89 11.81 7.27 -11.01
CA GLU A 89 12.56 8.47 -10.59
C GLU A 89 14.01 8.15 -10.16
N ASN A 90 14.29 6.92 -9.74
CA ASN A 90 15.62 6.44 -9.36
C ASN A 90 16.33 5.64 -10.47
N GLY A 91 15.81 5.65 -11.71
CA GLY A 91 16.45 5.02 -12.86
C GLY A 91 16.24 3.51 -12.98
N LEU A 92 15.29 2.95 -12.24
CA LEU A 92 14.91 1.53 -12.33
C LEU A 92 13.65 1.39 -13.19
N HIS A 93 13.72 0.58 -14.24
CA HIS A 93 12.60 0.33 -15.15
C HIS A 93 12.01 -1.06 -14.92
N ALA A 94 10.99 -1.12 -14.05
CA ALA A 94 10.26 -2.36 -13.80
C ALA A 94 9.35 -2.70 -14.99
N ASN A 95 9.43 -3.93 -15.50
CA ASN A 95 8.55 -4.42 -16.57
C ASN A 95 7.21 -4.92 -16.00
N VAL A 96 6.35 -3.98 -15.58
CA VAL A 96 5.04 -4.27 -14.99
C VAL A 96 3.98 -3.32 -15.55
N ASN A 97 2.73 -3.80 -15.69
CA ASN A 97 1.61 -3.03 -16.24
C ASN A 97 0.36 -3.13 -15.34
N PRO A 98 0.39 -2.59 -14.10
CA PRO A 98 -0.78 -2.60 -13.22
C PRO A 98 -1.82 -1.56 -13.67
N ILE A 99 -3.06 -1.73 -13.19
CA ILE A 99 -4.09 -0.69 -13.32
C ILE A 99 -3.81 0.37 -12.23
N LEU A 100 -3.46 1.58 -12.65
CA LEU A 100 -3.02 2.68 -11.77
C LEU A 100 -4.15 3.64 -11.36
N THR A 101 -5.40 3.37 -11.74
CA THR A 101 -6.53 4.26 -11.43
C THR A 101 -6.76 4.33 -9.93
N ALA A 102 -6.81 5.56 -9.40
CA ALA A 102 -7.11 5.87 -7.99
C ALA A 102 -8.59 5.61 -7.64
#